data_AF-A0A2M9LJ14-F1
#
_entry.id   AF-A0A2M9LJ14-F1
#
_cell.length_a   1.000
_cell.length_b   1.000
_cell.length_c   1.000
_cell.angle_alpha   90.00
_cell.angle_beta   90.00
_cell.angle_gamma   90.00
#
_symmetry.space_group_name_H-M   'P 1'
#
loop_
_entity.id
_entity.type
_entity.pdbx_description
1 polymer ?
#
loop_
_entity_poly.entity_id
_entity_poly.type
_entity_poly.pdbx_seq_one_letter_code
_entity_poly.pdbx_strand_id
1 'polypeptide(L)'
;MNAKRINAAAGVILAAQKQRQTAAGVAAALEAAGLLQSPESPASPWERAVAGLNALVDADVVFHVEPDGHISAPFSDEHIEWDLKARRWVLTHDEDDDDVPLHHSYALGRDLPEVTP
;
A
#
# COMPACT_ATOMS: atom_id res chain seq x y z
N MET A 1 1.25 0.90 17.19
CA MET A 1 1.77 2.15 17.79
C MET A 1 2.84 1.81 18.83
N ASN A 2 4.06 2.35 18.73
CA ASN A 2 5.19 1.96 19.59
C ASN A 2 5.19 2.75 20.93
N ALA A 3 5.29 2.07 22.07
CA ALA A 3 5.28 2.67 23.42
C ALA A 3 6.30 3.80 23.62
N LYS A 4 7.44 3.74 22.93
CA LYS A 4 8.47 4.80 22.97
C LYS A 4 7.93 6.13 22.42
N ARG A 5 7.13 6.09 21.36
CA ARG A 5 6.51 7.28 20.76
C ARG A 5 5.42 7.88 21.64
N ILE A 6 4.63 7.01 22.28
CA ILE A 6 3.58 7.43 23.23
C ILE A 6 4.21 8.19 24.40
N ASN A 7 5.30 7.66 24.98
CA ASN A 7 5.99 8.31 26.08
C ASN A 7 6.63 9.65 25.67
N ALA A 8 7.19 9.73 24.46
CA ALA A 8 7.74 10.98 23.93
C ALA A 8 6.65 12.06 23.76
N ALA A 9 5.49 11.70 23.20
CA ALA A 9 4.36 12.61 23.03
C ALA A 9 3.81 13.08 24.38
N ALA A 10 3.67 12.17 25.36
CA ALA A 10 3.26 12.52 26.71
C ALA A 10 4.20 13.53 27.37
N GLY A 11 5.52 13.38 27.17
CA GLY A 11 6.52 14.32 27.68
C GLY A 11 6.38 15.73 27.08
N VAL A 12 6.16 15.82 25.76
CA VAL A 12 5.98 17.09 25.06
C VAL A 12 4.68 17.79 25.47
N ILE A 13 3.58 17.04 25.61
CA ILE A 13 2.30 17.59 26.09
C ILE A 13 2.44 18.11 27.52
N LEU A 14 3.09 17.35 28.42
CA LEU A 14 3.32 17.76 29.80
C LEU A 14 4.17 19.04 29.89
N ALA A 15 5.21 19.15 29.06
CA ALA A 15 6.05 20.35 28.99
C ALA A 15 5.26 21.57 28.49
N ALA A 16 4.44 21.40 27.46
CA ALA A 16 3.61 22.46 26.91
C ALA A 16 2.52 22.93 27.89
N GLN A 17 1.91 22.01 28.64
CA GLN A 17 0.96 22.33 29.71
C GLN A 17 1.58 23.18 30.82
N LYS A 18 2.81 22.86 31.25
CA LYS A 18 3.54 23.66 32.26
C LYS A 18 3.82 25.08 31.78
N GLN A 19 3.98 25.28 30.47
CA GLN A 19 4.17 26.59 29.85
C GLN A 19 2.85 27.32 29.53
N ARG A 20 1.70 26.76 29.93
CA ARG A 20 0.35 27.27 29.60
C ARG A 20 0.16 27.54 28.09
N GLN A 21 0.75 26.69 27.25
CA GLN A 21 0.57 26.76 25.81
C GLN A 21 -0.91 26.51 25.46
N THR A 22 -1.40 27.19 24.43
CA THR A 22 -2.73 26.93 23.86
C THR A 22 -2.72 25.60 23.11
N ALA A 23 -3.89 25.07 22.76
CA ALA A 23 -3.99 23.86 21.94
C ALA A 23 -3.17 23.94 20.64
N ALA A 24 -3.14 25.12 20.01
CA ALA A 24 -2.31 25.38 18.83
C ALA A 24 -0.79 25.30 19.14
N GLY A 25 -0.37 25.80 20.31
CA GLY A 25 1.01 25.71 20.77
C GLY A 25 1.46 24.27 21.08
N VAL A 26 0.57 23.47 21.66
CA VAL A 26 0.80 22.03 21.87
C VAL A 26 0.96 21.30 20.53
N ALA A 27 0.10 21.60 19.55
CA ALA A 27 0.19 21.03 18.20
C ALA A 27 1.52 21.39 17.53
N ALA A 28 1.94 22.67 17.59
CA ALA A 28 3.22 23.12 17.04
C ALA A 28 4.42 22.43 17.72
N ALA A 29 4.37 22.21 19.03
CA ALA A 29 5.44 21.52 19.77
C ALA A 29 5.52 20.03 19.41
N LEU A 30 4.38 19.37 19.20
CA LEU A 30 4.33 17.98 18.75
C LEU A 30 4.79 17.81 17.30
N GLU A 31 4.46 18.77 16.43
CA GLU A 31 4.95 18.84 15.05
C GLU A 31 6.47 19.03 15.02
N ALA A 32 6.98 20.01 15.77
CA ALA A 32 8.41 20.29 15.87
C ALA A 32 9.22 19.10 16.47
N ALA A 33 8.57 18.28 17.30
CA ALA A 33 9.15 17.04 17.82
C ALA A 33 9.06 15.85 16.85
N GLY A 34 8.43 16.02 15.67
CA GLY A 34 8.16 14.95 14.72
C GLY A 34 7.25 13.85 15.28
N LEU A 35 6.43 14.20 16.27
CA LEU A 35 5.55 13.28 16.99
C LEU A 35 4.12 13.33 16.49
N LEU A 36 3.73 14.42 15.84
CA LEU A 36 2.62 14.36 14.92
C LEU A 36 3.11 13.56 13.72
N GLN A 37 2.54 12.37 13.57
CA GLN A 37 2.57 11.76 12.26
C GLN A 37 1.74 12.69 11.37
N SER A 38 2.39 13.56 10.60
CA SER A 38 1.79 13.96 9.34
C SER A 38 1.45 12.64 8.64
N PRO A 39 0.19 12.40 8.23
CA PRO A 39 -0.16 11.22 7.45
C PRO A 39 0.69 11.13 6.16
N GLU A 40 1.35 12.22 5.80
CA GLU A 40 2.33 12.35 4.74
C GLU A 40 3.77 12.09 5.21
N SER A 41 4.02 10.95 5.87
CA SER A 41 5.28 10.25 5.54
C SER A 41 5.30 10.17 4.01
N PRO A 42 6.36 10.51 3.27
CA PRO A 42 6.31 10.58 1.82
C PRO A 42 6.26 9.15 1.28
N ALA A 43 5.10 8.52 1.45
CA ALA A 43 4.73 7.29 0.82
C ALA A 43 4.94 7.52 -0.67
N SER A 44 5.57 6.57 -1.34
CA SER A 44 5.77 6.64 -2.77
C SER A 44 4.41 6.90 -3.46
N PRO A 45 4.39 7.50 -4.66
CA PRO A 45 3.13 7.64 -5.40
C PRO A 45 2.36 6.32 -5.52
N TRP A 46 3.07 5.20 -5.60
CA TRP A 46 2.51 3.85 -5.62
C TRP A 46 1.88 3.45 -4.29
N GLU A 47 2.57 3.64 -3.16
CA GLU A 47 1.99 3.38 -1.83
C GLU A 47 0.71 4.20 -1.59
N ARG A 48 0.68 5.45 -2.05
CA ARG A 48 -0.52 6.30 -1.98
C ARG A 48 -1.65 5.76 -2.85
N ALA A 49 -1.33 5.29 -4.05
CA ALA A 49 -2.32 4.70 -4.95
C ALA A 49 -2.92 3.42 -4.34
N VAL A 50 -2.11 2.53 -3.78
CA VAL A 50 -2.58 1.34 -3.06
C VAL A 50 -3.49 1.71 -1.89
N ALA A 51 -3.11 2.71 -1.10
CA ALA A 51 -3.93 3.19 0.01
C ALA A 51 -5.29 3.73 -0.48
N GLY A 52 -5.29 4.53 -1.55
CA GLY A 52 -6.52 5.06 -2.15
C GLY A 52 -7.43 3.97 -2.70
N LEU A 53 -6.88 3.00 -3.43
CA LEU A 53 -7.62 1.87 -3.97
C LEU A 53 -8.22 0.99 -2.87
N ASN A 54 -7.46 0.70 -1.80
CA ASN A 54 -7.97 -0.05 -0.66
C ASN A 54 -9.04 0.72 0.13
N ALA A 55 -8.97 2.06 0.17
CA ALA A 55 -10.03 2.87 0.77
C ALA A 55 -11.35 2.78 -0.01
N LEU A 56 -11.31 2.64 -1.34
CA LEU A 56 -12.51 2.36 -2.14
C LEU A 56 -13.12 1.00 -1.79
N VAL A 57 -12.28 -0.01 -1.60
CA VAL A 57 -12.71 -1.35 -1.13
C VAL A 57 -13.35 -1.25 0.26
N ASP A 58 -12.73 -0.51 1.19
CA ASP A 58 -13.26 -0.32 2.55
C ASP A 58 -14.61 0.41 2.57
N ALA A 59 -14.80 1.34 1.63
CA ALA A 59 -16.05 2.08 1.46
C ALA A 59 -17.13 1.27 0.69
N ASP A 60 -16.85 0.02 0.33
CA ASP A 60 -17.72 -0.85 -0.48
C ASP A 60 -18.13 -0.19 -1.82
N VAL A 61 -17.24 0.63 -2.39
CA VAL A 61 -17.45 1.25 -3.69
C VAL A 61 -17.24 0.17 -4.75
N VAL A 62 -18.28 -0.09 -5.55
CA VAL A 62 -18.23 -1.07 -6.63
C VAL A 62 -17.50 -0.48 -7.83
N PHE A 63 -16.37 -1.08 -8.21
CA PHE A 63 -15.65 -0.79 -9.45
C PHE A 63 -15.25 -2.09 -10.15
N HIS A 64 -15.10 -2.03 -11.48
CA HIS A 64 -14.64 -3.17 -12.27
C HIS A 64 -13.12 -3.29 -12.13
N VAL A 65 -12.66 -4.51 -11.84
CA VAL A 65 -11.25 -4.90 -11.91
C VAL A 65 -11.13 -5.82 -13.12
N GLU A 66 -10.26 -5.44 -14.05
CA GLU A 66 -9.95 -6.27 -15.22
C GLU A 66 -9.38 -7.63 -14.77
N PRO A 67 -9.47 -8.70 -15.59
CA PRO A 67 -9.13 -10.05 -15.16
C PRO A 67 -7.67 -10.25 -14.70
N ASP A 68 -6.75 -9.47 -15.25
CA ASP A 68 -5.36 -9.44 -14.81
C ASP A 68 -5.21 -8.62 -13.54
N GLY A 69 -5.89 -7.47 -13.41
CA GLY A 69 -5.88 -6.68 -12.17
C GLY A 69 -4.50 -6.11 -11.85
N HIS A 70 -3.68 -5.85 -12.88
CA HIS A 70 -2.34 -5.27 -12.75
C HIS A 70 -2.35 -3.79 -13.18
N ILE A 71 -1.68 -2.95 -12.40
CA ILE A 71 -1.42 -1.55 -12.73
C ILE A 71 0.09 -1.36 -12.66
N SER A 72 0.74 -1.27 -13.81
CA SER A 72 2.19 -1.09 -13.94
C SER A 72 2.52 0.16 -14.74
N ALA A 73 3.71 0.73 -14.51
CA ALA A 73 4.29 1.75 -15.38
C ALA A 73 5.43 1.14 -16.20
N PRO A 74 5.58 1.47 -17.51
CA PRO A 74 6.52 0.78 -18.41
C PRO A 74 8.01 0.83 -18.02
N PHE A 75 8.38 1.69 -17.08
CA PHE A 75 9.76 1.93 -16.65
C PHE A 75 9.91 1.89 -15.13
N SER A 76 8.95 1.29 -14.43
CA SER A 76 8.90 1.17 -12.97
C SER A 76 9.03 -0.31 -12.61
N ASP A 77 9.85 -0.59 -11.61
CA ASP A 77 9.95 -1.87 -10.90
C ASP A 77 8.77 -2.09 -9.94
N GLU A 78 8.13 -1.01 -9.50
CA GLU A 78 6.90 -1.02 -8.71
C GLU A 78 5.66 -1.19 -9.60
N HIS A 79 4.75 -2.07 -9.19
CA HIS A 79 3.42 -2.24 -9.78
C HIS A 79 2.39 -2.63 -8.72
N ILE A 80 1.10 -2.44 -9.03
CA ILE A 80 0.00 -2.77 -8.11
C ILE A 80 -0.78 -3.95 -8.66
N GLU A 81 -1.06 -4.92 -7.81
CA GLU A 81 -1.83 -6.12 -8.15
C GLU A 81 -3.06 -6.27 -7.25
N TRP A 82 -4.11 -6.87 -7.81
CA TRP A 82 -5.26 -7.30 -7.03
C TRP A 82 -5.03 -8.70 -6.43
N ASP A 83 -4.84 -8.77 -5.12
CA ASP A 83 -4.83 -10.03 -4.38
C ASP A 83 -6.28 -10.53 -4.22
N LEU A 84 -6.65 -11.54 -5.03
CA LEU A 84 -7.96 -12.19 -5.00
C LEU A 84 -8.29 -12.85 -3.65
N LYS A 85 -7.28 -13.33 -2.93
CA LYS A 85 -7.44 -14.03 -1.64
C LYS A 85 -7.68 -13.04 -0.51
N ALA A 86 -6.87 -11.99 -0.43
CA ALA A 86 -7.06 -10.92 0.55
C ALA A 86 -8.21 -9.98 0.17
N ARG A 87 -8.61 -9.96 -1.10
CA ARG A 87 -9.50 -8.96 -1.72
C ARG A 87 -8.96 -7.55 -1.47
N ARG A 88 -7.68 -7.35 -1.73
CA ARG A 88 -6.95 -6.10 -1.50
C ARG A 88 -6.00 -5.80 -2.64
N TRP A 89 -5.77 -4.51 -2.86
CA TRP A 89 -4.69 -4.04 -3.71
C TRP A 89 -3.38 -4.11 -2.95
N VAL A 90 -2.33 -4.61 -3.59
CA VAL A 90 -1.00 -4.82 -3.03
C VAL A 90 0.02 -4.14 -3.93
N LEU A 91 1.05 -3.53 -3.32
CA LEU A 91 2.22 -3.04 -4.04
C LEU A 91 3.22 -4.19 -4.16
N THR A 92 3.62 -4.50 -5.38
CA THR A 92 4.57 -5.56 -5.72
C THR A 92 5.78 -4.93 -6.41
N HIS A 93 6.94 -5.57 -6.26
CA HIS A 93 8.21 -5.17 -6.87
C HIS A 93 8.72 -6.32 -7.74
N ASP A 94 9.09 -6.06 -8.99
CA ASP A 94 9.52 -7.09 -9.97
C ASP A 94 10.75 -7.92 -9.51
N GLU A 95 11.54 -7.42 -8.56
CA GLU A 95 12.72 -8.11 -8.02
C GLU A 95 12.39 -9.17 -6.94
N ASP A 96 11.14 -9.25 -6.46
CA ASP A 96 10.72 -10.19 -5.40
C ASP A 96 10.20 -11.55 -5.93
N ASP A 97 10.23 -11.78 -7.25
CA ASP A 97 9.63 -12.96 -7.90
C ASP A 97 10.63 -14.10 -8.23
N ASP A 98 11.79 -14.12 -7.57
CA ASP A 98 12.80 -15.19 -7.73
C ASP A 98 12.46 -16.51 -6.99
N ASP A 99 11.29 -16.62 -6.35
CA ASP A 99 10.92 -17.77 -5.49
C ASP A 99 9.61 -18.49 -5.90
N VAL A 100 9.21 -18.42 -7.18
CA VAL A 100 8.15 -19.29 -7.74
C VAL A 100 8.75 -20.54 -8.43
N PRO A 101 8.48 -21.76 -7.92
CA PRO A 101 8.85 -22.99 -8.61
C PRO A 101 8.08 -23.11 -9.94
N LEU A 102 8.82 -23.21 -11.04
CA LEU A 102 8.33 -23.45 -12.40
C LEU A 102 7.23 -24.53 -12.47
N HIS A 103 5.97 -24.12 -12.47
CA HIS A 103 4.83 -24.98 -12.84
C HIS A 103 4.05 -24.40 -14.02
N HIS A 104 4.78 -24.00 -15.07
CA HIS A 104 4.20 -23.84 -16.40
C HIS A 104 3.96 -25.21 -17.04
N SER A 105 2.85 -25.86 -16.69
CA SER A 105 2.27 -26.87 -17.58
C SER A 105 1.56 -26.15 -18.73
N TYR A 106 2.29 -25.84 -19.79
CA TYR A 106 1.72 -25.44 -21.07
C TYR A 106 0.93 -26.63 -21.66
N ALA A 107 -0.38 -26.64 -21.50
CA ALA A 107 -1.26 -27.44 -22.34
C ALA A 107 -1.43 -26.70 -23.68
N LEU A 108 -0.44 -26.82 -24.57
CA LEU A 108 -0.57 -26.36 -25.95
C LEU A 108 -1.55 -27.28 -26.68
N GLY A 109 -2.68 -26.69 -27.08
CA GLY A 109 -3.65 -27.30 -27.96
C GLY A 109 -3.01 -27.76 -29.27
N ARG A 110 -3.20 -29.05 -29.58
CA ARG A 110 -3.10 -29.62 -30.91
C ARG A 110 -4.32 -30.48 -31.18
N ASP A 111 -5.47 -29.82 -31.26
CA ASP A 111 -6.55 -30.29 -32.13
C ASP A 111 -6.20 -29.84 -33.55
N LEU A 112 -5.72 -30.77 -34.37
CA LEU A 112 -5.70 -30.64 -35.82
C LEU A 112 -6.52 -31.82 -36.38
N PRO A 113 -7.57 -31.58 -37.18
CA PRO A 113 -8.31 -32.68 -37.79
C PRO A 113 -7.49 -33.34 -38.90
N GLU A 114 -7.44 -34.68 -38.91
CA GLU A 114 -6.89 -35.47 -40.01
C GLU A 114 -7.76 -35.30 -41.27
N VAL A 115 -7.16 -34.78 -42.34
CA VAL A 115 -7.79 -34.77 -43.67
C VAL A 115 -7.25 -35.96 -44.46
N THR A 116 -8.10 -36.96 -44.68
CA THR A 116 -7.87 -38.05 -45.65
C THR A 116 -8.76 -37.85 -46.87
N PRO A 117 -8.23 -38.10 -48.07
CA PRO A 117 -8.91 -38.95 -49.04
C PRO A 117 -8.15 -40.24 -49.32
#